data_AF-A0A0G3XHL9-F1
#
_entry.id   AF-A0A0G3XHL9-F1
#
_cell.length_a   1.000
_cell.length_b   1.000
_cell.length_c   1.000
_cell.angle_alpha   90.00
_cell.angle_beta   90.00
_cell.angle_gamma   90.00
#
_symmetry.space_group_name_H-M   'P 1'
#
loop_
_entity.id
_entity.type
_entity.pdbx_description
1 polymer ?
#
loop_
_entity_poly.entity_id
_entity_poly.type
_entity_poly.pdbx_seq_one_letter_code
_entity_poly.pdbx_strand_id
1 'polypeptide(L)'
;MTVLGALIHFDLLSKAGKGEVRVTETAEEILHGITQEERDSATLKAAFAPQLFQSIHSRFPDGIPSEGTIKSFLMREGFSDAAVGPAINAFMETYHEVENIRESESYGGGADEAPDSPAQTQETPMQPAADTPTPPPPPAADDLNKINMDIRGDQVLISGLLDAKGLGLLEKKVAALKMLLAVHMDANDTDDNETSPITGINDKPLN
;
A
#
# COMPACT_ATOMS: atom_id res chain seq x y z
N MET A 1 -9.87 19.06 -10.25
CA MET A 1 -10.33 19.42 -8.90
C MET A 1 -9.29 20.27 -8.22
N THR A 2 -9.69 21.17 -7.34
CA THR A 2 -8.77 22.07 -6.62
C THR A 2 -8.12 21.34 -5.45
N VAL A 3 -6.83 21.06 -5.56
CA VAL A 3 -5.96 20.46 -4.51
C VAL A 3 -6.19 21.11 -3.14
N LEU A 4 -6.45 22.42 -3.12
CA LEU A 4 -6.71 23.18 -1.90
C LEU A 4 -7.89 22.66 -1.07
N GLY A 5 -8.95 22.18 -1.72
CA GLY A 5 -10.12 21.61 -1.03
C GLY A 5 -9.77 20.32 -0.30
N ALA A 6 -8.97 19.46 -0.94
CA ALA A 6 -8.50 18.22 -0.33
C ALA A 6 -7.65 18.50 0.91
N LEU A 7 -6.69 19.43 0.81
CA LEU A 7 -5.83 19.81 1.94
C LEU A 7 -6.62 20.31 3.16
N ILE A 8 -7.75 20.99 2.94
CA ILE A 8 -8.63 21.42 4.03
C ILE A 8 -9.38 20.23 4.65
N HIS A 9 -9.79 19.24 3.84
CA HIS A 9 -10.49 18.05 4.34
C HIS A 9 -9.60 17.13 5.19
N PHE A 10 -8.30 17.07 4.88
CA PHE A 10 -7.30 16.34 5.68
C PHE A 10 -6.78 17.17 6.87
N ASP A 11 -7.41 18.31 7.19
CA ASP A 11 -7.00 19.21 8.26
C ASP A 11 -5.53 19.66 8.14
N LEU A 12 -5.02 19.81 6.91
CA LEU A 12 -3.66 20.31 6.65
C LEU A 12 -3.65 21.83 6.44
N LEU A 13 -4.79 22.38 6.02
CA LEU A 13 -5.00 23.81 5.86
C LEU A 13 -6.30 24.25 6.52
N SER A 14 -6.29 25.43 7.13
CA SER A 14 -7.48 26.08 7.70
C SER A 14 -7.74 27.43 7.03
N LYS A 15 -9.01 27.81 6.90
CA LYS A 15 -9.41 29.09 6.31
C LYS A 15 -9.28 30.18 7.37
N ALA A 16 -8.39 31.14 7.12
CA ALA A 16 -8.12 32.23 8.07
C ALA A 16 -8.82 33.55 7.73
N GLY A 17 -9.35 33.69 6.51
CA GLY A 17 -9.99 34.91 6.06
C GLY A 17 -10.48 34.84 4.62
N LYS A 18 -10.80 36.00 4.03
CA LYS A 18 -11.31 36.09 2.66
C LYS A 18 -10.17 35.85 1.66
N GLY A 19 -9.96 34.58 1.31
CA GLY A 19 -8.92 34.13 0.38
C GLY A 19 -7.59 33.78 1.04
N GLU A 20 -7.52 33.83 2.37
CA GLU A 20 -6.33 33.45 3.12
C GLU A 20 -6.49 32.05 3.71
N VAL A 21 -5.44 31.24 3.55
CA VAL A 21 -5.31 29.91 4.16
C VAL A 21 -4.10 29.92 5.09
N ARG A 22 -4.20 29.18 6.20
CA ARG A 22 -3.11 28.95 7.14
C ARG A 22 -2.82 27.47 7.21
N VAL A 23 -1.57 27.14 7.45
CA VAL A 23 -1.12 25.77 7.76
C VAL A 23 -1.63 25.43 9.17
N THR A 24 -2.15 24.23 9.33
CA THR A 24 -2.59 23.70 10.64
C THR A 24 -1.41 23.12 11.40
N GLU A 25 -1.57 22.93 12.71
CA GLU A 25 -0.58 22.26 13.54
C GLU A 25 -0.28 20.84 13.03
N THR A 26 -1.30 20.08 12.62
CA THR A 26 -1.13 18.74 12.04
C THR A 26 -0.21 18.74 10.81
N ALA A 27 -0.33 19.74 9.93
CA ALA A 27 0.56 19.85 8.78
C ALA A 27 1.98 20.27 9.18
N GLU A 28 2.12 21.12 10.20
CA GLU A 28 3.43 21.49 10.76
C GLU A 28 4.13 20.28 11.39
N GLU A 29 3.40 19.45 12.14
CA GLU A 29 3.91 18.20 12.73
C GLU A 29 4.38 17.21 11.66
N ILE A 30 3.64 17.06 10.55
CA ILE A 30 4.05 16.19 9.44
C ILE A 30 5.35 16.69 8.79
N LEU A 31 5.48 18.00 8.56
CA LEU A 31 6.62 18.60 7.84
C LEU A 31 7.86 18.78 8.72
N HIS A 32 7.67 19.06 10.01
CA HIS A 32 8.71 19.50 10.93
C HIS A 32 8.81 18.66 12.22
N GLY A 33 8.09 17.54 12.31
CA GLY A 33 8.20 16.60 13.43
C GLY A 33 9.65 16.19 13.65
N ILE A 34 10.07 16.21 14.92
CA ILE A 34 11.47 16.00 15.33
C ILE A 34 11.82 14.51 15.19
N THR A 35 10.85 13.65 15.49
CA THR A 35 10.97 12.20 15.42
C THR A 35 10.12 11.59 14.30
N GLN A 36 10.46 10.38 13.87
CA GLN A 36 9.66 9.64 12.90
C GLN A 36 8.27 9.32 13.45
N GLU A 37 8.18 8.92 14.72
CA GLU A 37 6.94 8.62 15.43
C GLU A 37 5.98 9.82 15.48
N GLU A 38 6.48 11.04 15.72
CA GLU A 38 5.67 12.26 15.69
C GLU A 38 5.08 12.52 14.30
N ARG A 39 5.88 12.32 13.24
CA ARG A 39 5.42 12.50 11.85
C ARG A 39 4.40 11.45 11.46
N ASP A 40 4.62 10.20 11.88
CA ASP A 40 3.72 9.08 11.61
C ASP A 40 2.39 9.27 12.35
N SER A 41 2.43 9.65 13.64
CA SER A 41 1.24 10.00 14.42
C SER A 41 0.44 11.15 13.80
N ALA A 42 1.12 12.22 13.37
CA ALA A 42 0.47 13.35 12.69
C ALA A 42 -0.12 12.95 11.33
N THR A 43 0.56 12.06 10.60
CA THR A 43 0.06 11.51 9.32
C THR A 43 -1.18 10.65 9.54
N LEU A 44 -1.20 9.80 10.58
CA LEU A 44 -2.37 9.01 10.98
C LEU A 44 -3.55 9.92 11.36
N LYS A 45 -3.28 10.99 12.13
CA LYS A 45 -4.28 12.00 12.50
C LYS A 45 -4.89 12.69 11.27
N ALA A 46 -4.05 13.10 10.31
CA ALA A 46 -4.51 13.69 9.05
C ALA A 46 -5.32 12.70 8.22
N ALA A 47 -4.87 11.45 8.08
CA ALA A 47 -5.53 10.40 7.32
C ALA A 47 -6.98 10.16 7.78
N PHE A 48 -7.24 10.21 9.09
CA PHE A 48 -8.60 10.07 9.65
C PHE A 48 -9.33 11.40 9.90
N ALA A 49 -8.78 12.55 9.50
CA ALA A 49 -9.46 13.84 9.64
C ALA A 49 -10.75 13.98 8.79
N PRO A 50 -10.84 13.44 7.56
CA PRO A 50 -12.06 13.53 6.78
C PRO A 50 -13.24 12.82 7.47
N GLN A 51 -14.36 13.53 7.65
CA GLN A 51 -15.57 13.01 8.31
C GLN A 51 -16.09 11.70 7.67
N LEU A 52 -15.93 11.57 6.35
CA LEU A 52 -16.30 10.36 5.63
C LEU A 52 -15.51 9.15 6.14
N PHE A 53 -14.20 9.31 6.33
CA PHE A 53 -13.31 8.22 6.72
C PHE A 53 -13.55 7.84 8.18
N GLN A 54 -13.82 8.82 9.05
CA GLN A 54 -14.26 8.56 10.43
C GLN A 54 -15.56 7.76 10.48
N SER A 55 -16.52 8.08 9.61
CA SER A 55 -17.81 7.40 9.55
C SER A 55 -17.66 5.94 9.09
N ILE A 56 -16.80 5.69 8.09
CA ILE A 56 -16.46 4.34 7.63
C ILE A 56 -15.74 3.58 8.75
N HIS A 57 -14.70 4.15 9.35
CA HIS A 57 -13.93 3.50 10.42
C HIS A 57 -14.78 3.19 11.65
N SER A 58 -15.64 4.12 12.08
CA SER A 58 -16.58 3.90 13.19
C SER A 58 -17.61 2.79 12.89
N ARG A 59 -17.93 2.57 11.62
CA ARG A 59 -18.87 1.52 11.21
C ARG A 59 -18.22 0.14 11.14
N PHE A 60 -16.92 0.09 10.85
CA PHE A 60 -16.15 -1.14 10.64
C PHE A 60 -14.88 -1.13 11.52
N PRO A 61 -15.02 -1.30 12.85
CA PRO A 61 -13.87 -1.28 13.76
C PRO A 61 -12.98 -2.53 13.66
N ASP A 62 -13.49 -3.63 13.09
CA ASP A 62 -12.81 -4.92 13.02
C ASP A 62 -11.79 -5.03 11.87
N GLY A 63 -11.60 -3.96 11.08
CA GLY A 63 -10.63 -3.90 9.98
C GLY A 63 -11.19 -3.34 8.68
N ILE A 64 -10.43 -3.48 7.58
CA ILE A 64 -10.79 -2.93 6.27
C ILE A 64 -11.97 -3.71 5.68
N PRO A 65 -13.15 -3.09 5.51
CA PRO A 65 -14.26 -3.74 4.83
C PRO A 65 -13.98 -3.89 3.32
N SER A 66 -14.59 -4.90 2.69
CA SER A 66 -14.49 -5.05 1.23
C SER A 66 -15.10 -3.86 0.48
N GLU A 67 -14.61 -3.56 -0.72
CA GLU A 67 -15.10 -2.44 -1.54
C GLU A 67 -16.63 -2.48 -1.74
N GLY A 68 -17.21 -3.66 -1.94
CA GLY A 68 -18.66 -3.83 -2.08
C GLY A 68 -19.44 -3.44 -0.81
N THR A 69 -18.83 -3.65 0.36
CA THR A 69 -19.40 -3.27 1.65
C THR A 69 -19.35 -1.75 1.82
N ILE A 70 -18.22 -1.10 1.51
CA ILE A 70 -18.08 0.36 1.53
C ILE A 70 -19.04 1.01 0.53
N LYS A 71 -19.13 0.48 -0.69
CA LYS A 71 -20.08 0.93 -1.72
C LYS A 71 -21.51 0.93 -1.19
N SER A 72 -21.94 -0.18 -0.59
CA SER A 72 -23.28 -0.31 -0.02
C SER A 72 -23.52 0.66 1.13
N PHE A 73 -22.50 0.93 1.95
CA PHE A 73 -22.57 1.93 3.02
C PHE A 73 -22.73 3.35 2.46
N LEU A 74 -21.89 3.76 1.52
CA LEU A 74 -21.94 5.11 0.91
C LEU A 74 -23.26 5.39 0.20
N MET A 75 -23.81 4.39 -0.50
CA MET A 75 -25.13 4.51 -1.13
C MET A 75 -26.25 4.74 -0.12
N ARG A 76 -26.16 4.15 1.08
CA ARG A 76 -27.14 4.36 2.16
C ARG A 76 -27.00 5.74 2.80
N GLU A 77 -25.79 6.29 2.86
CA GLU A 77 -25.50 7.66 3.28
C GLU A 77 -25.92 8.71 2.23
N GLY A 78 -26.45 8.28 1.07
CA GLY A 78 -26.98 9.17 0.05
C GLY A 78 -25.95 9.70 -0.94
N PHE A 79 -24.76 9.09 -1.02
CA PHE A 79 -23.79 9.42 -2.08
C PHE A 79 -24.34 9.03 -3.46
N SER A 80 -24.10 9.88 -4.46
CA SER A 80 -24.42 9.55 -5.86
C SER A 80 -23.48 8.46 -6.40
N ASP A 81 -23.98 7.54 -7.23
CA ASP A 81 -23.20 6.44 -7.81
C ASP A 81 -21.87 6.90 -8.47
N ALA A 82 -21.89 8.05 -9.17
CA ALA A 82 -20.71 8.63 -9.78
C ALA A 82 -19.61 9.09 -8.79
N ALA A 83 -19.98 9.39 -7.54
CA ALA A 83 -19.05 9.82 -6.49
C ALA A 83 -18.54 8.67 -5.64
N VAL A 84 -19.23 7.51 -5.65
CA VAL A 84 -18.89 6.38 -4.78
C VAL A 84 -17.57 5.72 -5.18
N GLY A 85 -17.33 5.52 -6.48
CA GLY A 85 -16.06 4.95 -6.96
C GLY A 85 -14.82 5.76 -6.52
N PRO A 86 -14.75 7.07 -6.81
CA PRO A 86 -13.66 7.92 -6.36
C PRO A 86 -13.49 7.96 -4.83
N ALA A 87 -14.60 7.95 -4.08
CA ALA A 87 -14.55 7.97 -2.61
C ALA A 87 -13.98 6.66 -2.04
N ILE A 88 -14.35 5.51 -2.60
CA ILE A 88 -13.79 4.21 -2.20
C ILE A 88 -12.30 4.17 -2.51
N ASN A 89 -11.89 4.59 -3.71
CA ASN A 89 -10.49 4.57 -4.10
C ASN A 89 -9.65 5.44 -3.15
N ALA A 90 -10.09 6.67 -2.90
CA ALA A 90 -9.38 7.58 -1.98
C ALA A 90 -9.30 7.01 -0.55
N PHE A 91 -10.34 6.34 -0.08
CA PHE A 91 -10.33 5.68 1.24
C PHE A 91 -9.35 4.50 1.28
N MET A 92 -9.39 3.61 0.28
CA MET A 92 -8.51 2.44 0.22
C MET A 92 -7.04 2.82 0.08
N GLU A 93 -6.72 3.80 -0.77
CA GLU A 93 -5.37 4.34 -0.93
C GLU A 93 -4.85 4.92 0.39
N THR A 94 -5.67 5.75 1.06
CA THR A 94 -5.29 6.32 2.36
C THR A 94 -5.09 5.24 3.42
N TYR A 95 -5.96 4.23 3.46
CA TYR A 95 -5.85 3.17 4.45
C TYR A 95 -4.63 2.28 4.23
N HIS A 96 -4.29 1.99 2.97
CA HIS A 96 -3.07 1.24 2.63
C HIS A 96 -1.81 1.98 3.10
N GLU A 97 -1.76 3.30 2.97
CA GLU A 97 -0.64 4.09 3.51
C GLU A 97 -0.60 4.07 5.05
N VAL A 98 -1.76 4.13 5.70
CA VAL A 98 -1.85 3.98 7.17
C VAL A 98 -1.32 2.61 7.62
N GLU A 99 -1.64 1.55 6.88
CA GLU A 99 -1.16 0.19 7.18
C GLU A 99 0.36 0.09 7.03
N ASN A 100 0.92 0.61 5.93
CA ASN A 100 2.37 0.68 5.70
C ASN A 100 3.12 1.40 6.84
N ILE A 101 2.57 2.52 7.32
CA ILE A 101 3.15 3.28 8.44
C ILE A 101 3.17 2.42 9.71
N ARG A 102 2.06 1.76 10.04
CA ARG A 102 1.95 0.91 11.24
C ARG A 102 2.85 -0.32 11.17
N GLU A 103 3.02 -0.91 9.99
CA GLU A 103 3.96 -2.00 9.78
C GLU A 103 5.41 -1.54 9.99
N SER A 104 5.75 -0.35 9.49
CA SER A 104 7.09 0.23 9.65
C SER A 104 7.46 0.47 11.12
N GLU A 105 6.50 0.88 11.95
CA GLU A 105 6.68 1.01 13.40
C GLU A 105 6.96 -0.35 14.07
N SER A 106 6.31 -1.41 13.61
CA SER A 106 6.46 -2.75 14.20
C SER A 106 7.85 -3.37 13.96
N TYR A 107 8.58 -2.94 12.93
CA TYR A 107 9.92 -3.44 12.62
C TYR A 107 11.05 -2.51 13.08
N GLY A 108 10.73 -1.29 13.53
CA GLY A 108 11.73 -0.26 13.91
C GLY A 108 12.28 -0.36 15.33
N GLY A 109 11.73 -1.21 16.20
CA GLY A 109 12.02 -1.25 17.64
C GLY A 109 13.10 -2.24 18.12
N GLY A 110 13.79 -2.95 17.23
CA GLY A 110 14.63 -4.09 17.63
C GLY A 110 15.83 -4.33 16.72
N ALA A 111 16.74 -3.36 16.64
CA ALA A 111 18.13 -3.65 16.26
C ALA A 111 18.90 -4.18 17.47
N ASP A 112 18.52 -5.36 17.99
CA ASP A 112 19.46 -6.25 18.65
C ASP A 112 18.90 -7.69 18.70
N GLU A 113 19.76 -8.60 18.27
CA GLU A 113 19.74 -10.06 18.47
C GLU A 113 18.62 -10.91 17.84
N ALA A 114 19.04 -11.71 16.84
CA ALA A 114 18.53 -13.06 16.63
C ALA A 114 18.58 -13.86 17.95
N PRO A 115 17.63 -14.77 18.25
CA PRO A 115 17.80 -16.14 17.78
C PRO A 115 16.52 -16.96 17.52
N ASP A 116 16.62 -17.84 16.52
CA ASP A 116 16.35 -19.29 16.56
C ASP A 116 15.14 -19.86 17.38
N SER A 117 14.09 -20.29 16.66
CA SER A 117 13.19 -21.47 16.90
C SER A 117 12.39 -21.59 18.23
N PRO A 118 11.43 -22.55 18.43
CA PRO A 118 10.48 -23.23 17.54
C PRO A 118 9.00 -23.26 18.08
N ALA A 119 8.09 -23.74 17.23
CA ALA A 119 6.79 -24.41 17.45
C ALA A 119 6.07 -24.34 18.83
N GLN A 120 4.78 -23.97 18.80
CA GLN A 120 3.81 -24.51 19.77
C GLN A 120 2.41 -24.74 19.16
N THR A 121 2.02 -26.01 19.21
CA THR A 121 0.68 -26.56 19.05
C THR A 121 -0.17 -26.21 20.28
N GLN A 122 -1.42 -25.80 20.10
CA GLN A 122 -2.44 -25.97 21.14
C GLN A 122 -3.82 -26.19 20.54
N GLU A 123 -4.29 -27.42 20.76
CA GLU A 123 -5.67 -27.91 20.59
C GLU A 123 -6.50 -27.52 21.82
N THR A 124 -7.81 -27.23 21.66
CA THR A 124 -8.99 -27.62 22.51
C THR A 124 -10.22 -26.73 22.21
N PRO A 125 -11.45 -27.04 22.67
CA PRO A 125 -12.29 -28.20 22.37
C PRO A 125 -13.75 -27.81 21.96
N MET A 126 -14.51 -28.79 21.48
CA MET A 126 -15.89 -28.66 20.94
C MET A 126 -16.98 -28.36 22.00
N GLN A 127 -17.99 -27.54 21.63
CA GLN A 127 -19.34 -27.54 22.21
C GLN A 127 -20.42 -27.60 21.09
N PRO A 128 -21.61 -28.19 21.34
CA PRO A 128 -22.49 -28.73 20.30
C PRO A 128 -23.50 -27.74 19.71
N ALA A 129 -23.93 -28.11 18.49
CA ALA A 129 -24.67 -27.38 17.48
C ALA A 129 -26.11 -26.93 17.83
N ALA A 130 -26.50 -25.79 17.27
CA ALA A 130 -27.86 -25.53 16.82
C ALA A 130 -27.80 -24.91 15.40
N ASP A 131 -28.31 -25.68 14.44
CA ASP A 131 -28.61 -25.39 13.03
C ASP A 131 -27.73 -24.37 12.28
N THR A 132 -26.64 -24.87 11.68
CA THR A 132 -25.79 -24.11 10.75
C THR A 132 -25.84 -24.65 9.32
N PRO A 133 -25.69 -23.77 8.31
CA PRO A 133 -25.72 -24.08 6.89
C PRO A 133 -24.75 -25.20 6.52
N THR A 134 -25.14 -25.98 5.51
CA THR A 134 -24.36 -27.05 4.88
C THR A 134 -22.90 -26.63 4.73
N PRO A 135 -21.94 -27.36 5.33
CA PRO A 135 -20.54 -27.00 5.25
C PRO A 135 -20.08 -27.02 3.78
N PRO A 136 -19.22 -26.07 3.37
CA PRO A 136 -18.54 -26.17 2.10
C PRO A 136 -17.78 -27.51 2.03
N PRO A 137 -17.72 -28.15 0.84
CA PRO A 137 -16.95 -29.36 0.66
C PRO A 137 -15.51 -29.12 1.16
N PRO A 138 -14.91 -30.10 1.87
CA PRO A 138 -13.54 -29.96 2.34
C PRO A 138 -12.64 -29.59 1.16
N PRO A 139 -11.72 -28.62 1.34
CA PRO A 139 -10.74 -28.30 0.31
C PRO A 139 -10.02 -29.61 -0.04
N ALA A 140 -10.10 -29.98 -1.32
CA ALA A 140 -9.43 -31.18 -1.80
C ALA A 140 -7.94 -31.04 -1.47
N ALA A 141 -7.33 -32.09 -0.92
CA ALA A 141 -5.92 -32.12 -0.50
C ALA A 141 -4.91 -31.98 -1.67
N ASP A 142 -5.37 -31.55 -2.84
CA ASP A 142 -4.63 -31.47 -4.11
C ASP A 142 -4.13 -30.04 -4.44
N ASP A 143 -4.21 -29.11 -3.47
CA ASP A 143 -3.68 -27.75 -3.62
C ASP A 143 -2.22 -27.60 -3.14
N LEU A 144 -1.60 -28.68 -2.67
CA LEU A 144 -0.19 -28.69 -2.29
C LEU A 144 0.70 -28.45 -3.53
N ASN A 145 1.63 -27.51 -3.44
CA ASN A 145 2.55 -27.11 -4.51
C ASN A 145 1.91 -26.37 -5.70
N LYS A 146 0.67 -25.89 -5.56
CA LYS A 146 0.13 -24.89 -6.50
C LYS A 146 0.69 -23.52 -6.17
N ILE A 147 1.63 -23.08 -6.99
CA ILE A 147 2.22 -21.74 -6.92
C ILE A 147 1.33 -20.80 -7.71
N ASN A 148 0.67 -19.87 -7.04
CA ASN A 148 -0.02 -18.76 -7.67
C ASN A 148 0.97 -17.58 -7.79
N MET A 149 1.15 -17.07 -9.00
CA MET A 149 2.12 -16.01 -9.29
C MET A 149 1.38 -14.89 -9.99
N ASP A 150 1.44 -13.69 -9.41
CA ASP A 150 0.83 -12.47 -9.93
C ASP A 150 1.95 -11.47 -10.25
N ILE A 151 1.95 -10.91 -11.46
CA ILE A 151 2.97 -9.96 -11.91
C ILE A 151 2.32 -8.58 -12.00
N ARG A 152 2.81 -7.63 -11.20
CA ARG A 152 2.33 -6.25 -11.15
C ARG A 152 3.47 -5.29 -11.45
N GLY A 153 3.58 -4.87 -12.72
CA GLY A 153 4.64 -3.97 -13.15
C GLY A 153 6.03 -4.61 -13.00
N ASP A 154 6.84 -4.08 -12.09
CA ASP A 154 8.19 -4.55 -11.73
C ASP A 154 8.20 -5.53 -10.55
N GLN A 155 7.04 -5.78 -9.93
CA GLN A 155 6.92 -6.67 -8.76
C GLN A 155 6.27 -8.01 -9.13
N VAL A 156 6.72 -9.07 -8.44
CA VAL A 156 6.18 -10.44 -8.59
C VAL A 156 5.72 -10.93 -7.22
N LEU A 157 4.42 -11.10 -7.04
CA LEU A 157 3.83 -11.69 -5.84
C LEU A 157 3.65 -13.20 -6.03
N ILE A 158 4.19 -13.98 -5.11
CA ILE A 158 4.13 -15.45 -5.14
C ILE A 158 3.41 -15.92 -3.89
N SER A 159 2.30 -16.63 -4.05
CA SER A 159 1.54 -17.23 -2.95
C SER A 159 1.27 -18.71 -3.21
N GLY A 160 1.39 -19.54 -2.18
CA GLY A 160 1.12 -20.98 -2.30
C GLY A 160 1.65 -21.77 -1.12
N LEU A 161 0.98 -22.89 -0.81
CA LEU A 161 1.43 -23.84 0.20
C LEU A 161 2.41 -24.82 -0.45
N LEU A 162 3.66 -24.82 0.00
CA LEU A 162 4.76 -25.57 -0.61
C LEU A 162 5.32 -26.60 0.37
N ASP A 163 5.55 -27.82 -0.12
CA ASP A 163 6.38 -28.79 0.57
C ASP A 163 7.86 -28.62 0.17
N ALA A 164 8.77 -29.41 0.76
CA ALA A 164 10.20 -29.35 0.45
C ALA A 164 10.51 -29.57 -1.04
N LYS A 165 9.70 -30.35 -1.76
CA LYS A 165 9.85 -30.56 -3.21
C LYS A 165 9.33 -29.34 -3.99
N GLY A 166 8.21 -28.78 -3.55
CA GLY A 166 7.64 -27.54 -4.07
C GLY A 166 8.61 -26.37 -3.96
N LEU A 167 9.31 -26.23 -2.83
CA LEU A 167 10.30 -25.18 -2.64
C LEU A 167 11.45 -25.29 -3.65
N GLY A 168 11.94 -26.51 -3.91
CA GLY A 168 12.95 -26.73 -4.95
C GLY A 168 12.45 -26.46 -6.37
N LEU A 169 11.15 -26.65 -6.64
CA LEU A 169 10.53 -26.24 -7.91
C LEU A 169 10.42 -24.72 -8.02
N LEU A 170 10.07 -24.03 -6.93
CA LEU A 170 10.02 -22.58 -6.88
C LEU A 170 11.40 -21.96 -7.13
N GLU A 171 12.44 -22.48 -6.48
CA GLU A 171 13.82 -22.03 -6.69
C GLU A 171 14.25 -22.13 -8.17
N LYS A 172 13.96 -23.26 -8.82
CA LYS A 172 14.23 -23.45 -10.26
C LYS A 172 13.46 -22.46 -11.14
N LYS A 173 12.19 -22.17 -10.81
CA LYS A 173 11.38 -21.20 -11.55
C LYS A 173 11.94 -19.78 -11.41
N VAL A 174 12.31 -19.37 -10.19
CA VAL A 174 12.91 -18.06 -9.93
C VAL A 174 14.26 -17.93 -10.64
N ALA A 175 15.09 -18.98 -10.65
CA ALA A 175 16.35 -18.98 -11.37
C ALA A 175 16.17 -18.81 -12.89
N ALA A 176 15.18 -19.49 -13.48
CA ALA A 176 14.86 -19.33 -14.90
C ALA A 176 14.36 -17.91 -15.23
N LEU A 177 13.53 -17.32 -14.36
CA LEU A 177 13.05 -15.95 -14.53
C LEU A 177 14.21 -14.93 -14.49
N LYS A 178 15.16 -15.12 -13.59
CA LYS A 178 16.38 -14.29 -13.51
C LYS A 178 17.19 -14.33 -14.81
N MET A 179 17.35 -15.51 -15.42
CA MET A 179 18.05 -15.62 -16.70
C MET A 179 17.31 -14.89 -17.83
N LEU A 180 15.98 -14.99 -17.86
CA LEU A 180 15.17 -14.33 -18.89
C LEU A 180 15.23 -12.80 -18.78
N LEU A 181 15.27 -12.27 -17.55
CA LEU A 181 15.42 -10.84 -17.29
C LEU A 181 16.82 -10.32 -17.65
N ALA A 182 17.88 -11.08 -17.34
CA ALA A 182 19.25 -10.69 -17.69
C ALA A 182 19.43 -10.49 -19.21
N VAL A 183 18.83 -11.34 -20.03
CA VAL A 183 18.89 -11.26 -21.51
C VAL A 183 18.26 -9.96 -22.05
N HIS A 184 17.30 -9.36 -21.34
CA HIS A 184 16.63 -8.14 -21.79
C HIS A 184 17.34 -6.85 -21.37
N MET A 185 18.20 -6.88 -20.34
CA MET A 185 18.93 -5.70 -19.87
C MET A 185 20.16 -5.37 -20.73
N ASP A 186 20.85 -6.38 -21.28
CA ASP A 186 22.04 -6.18 -22.11
C ASP A 186 21.74 -5.53 -23.48
N ALA A 187 20.47 -5.50 -23.91
CA ALA A 187 20.07 -4.97 -25.21
C ALA A 187 19.79 -3.45 -25.22
N ASN A 188 19.74 -2.79 -24.05
CA ASN A 188 19.31 -1.39 -23.94
C ASN A 188 20.43 -0.41 -23.57
N ASP A 189 21.69 -0.86 -23.54
CA ASP A 189 22.85 -0.07 -23.08
C ASP A 189 23.87 0.23 -24.22
N THR A 190 23.46 0.13 -25.49
CA THR A 190 24.40 0.29 -26.64
C THR A 190 24.12 1.51 -27.54
N ASP A 191 23.19 2.40 -27.22
CA ASP A 191 22.94 3.58 -28.06
C ASP A 191 23.31 4.91 -27.36
N ASP A 192 24.17 5.66 -28.06
CA ASP A 192 24.31 7.12 -28.06
C ASP A 192 25.16 7.84 -27.00
N ASN A 193 26.46 7.52 -26.96
CA ASN A 193 27.48 8.52 -26.58
C ASN A 193 28.58 8.65 -27.65
N GLU A 194 28.20 8.92 -28.90
CA GLU A 194 29.11 9.54 -29.87
C GLU A 194 29.10 11.07 -29.69
N THR A 195 30.09 11.52 -28.92
CA THR A 195 30.64 12.86 -28.90
C THR A 195 30.80 13.47 -30.31
N SER A 196 29.98 14.45 -30.64
CA SER A 196 30.31 15.42 -31.69
C SER A 196 31.07 16.60 -31.10
N PRO A 197 32.32 16.89 -31.52
CA PRO A 197 33.05 18.08 -31.09
C PRO A 197 32.46 19.32 -31.77
N ILE A 198 31.77 20.16 -31.00
CA ILE A 198 31.32 21.49 -31.45
C ILE A 198 32.57 22.36 -31.66
N THR A 199 33.06 22.36 -32.89
CA THR A 199 34.16 23.21 -33.34
C THR A 199 33.59 24.50 -33.88
N GLY A 200 33.72 25.58 -33.10
CA GLY A 200 33.87 26.98 -33.55
C GLY A 200 32.71 27.64 -34.28
N ILE A 201 32.45 28.92 -33.98
CA ILE A 201 32.35 30.01 -34.96
C ILE A 201 32.08 31.34 -34.23
N ASN A 202 33.07 32.23 -34.37
CA ASN A 202 33.06 33.69 -34.46
C ASN A 202 32.59 34.58 -33.29
N ASP A 203 33.61 35.07 -32.57
CA ASP A 203 33.75 36.47 -32.22
C ASP A 203 33.70 37.39 -33.45
N LYS A 204 32.79 38.37 -33.44
CA LYS A 204 32.93 39.59 -34.24
C LYS A 204 32.40 40.79 -33.44
N PRO A 205 33.27 41.72 -33.01
CA PRO A 205 32.81 42.96 -32.43
C PRO A 205 32.51 43.96 -33.55
N LEU A 206 31.39 44.68 -33.46
CA LEU A 206 31.21 45.93 -34.18
C LEU A 206 30.99 47.07 -33.18
N ASN A 207 31.80 48.11 -33.41
CA ASN A 207 31.77 49.47 -32.87
C ASN A 207 30.39 50.02 -32.52
#